data_AF-A0A2V9HBT2-F1
#
_entry.id   AF-A0A2V9HBT2-F1
#
_cell.length_a   1.000
_cell.length_b   1.000
_cell.length_c   1.000
_cell.angle_alpha   90.00
_cell.angle_beta   90.00
_cell.angle_gamma   90.00
#
_symmetry.space_group_name_H-M   'P 1'
#
loop_
_entity.id
_entity.type
_entity.pdbx_description
1 polymer ?
#
loop_
_entity_poly.entity_id
_entity_poly.type
_entity_poly.pdbx_seq_one_letter_code
_entity_poly.pdbx_strand_id
1 'polypeptide(L)'
;MLELPGDLLERLSSKFAEHFSGFQAFYEDQPPVIREVEAKYKKVDFYFLSPSHLFERACTMDPHREAFEQWLNWARQECDGRAADYVAECWHRALPLNSQPLLYLMESAEKRGALNKATAFLAEAQKLDAVNPEVRRAALRLLVAQTGRHLRQSKPHLAERDVAALEALPQAQLADRAAFVVALRWASAVIGGDAELASRFFGQIGRLLGSSAAAILLCENAGAFGGLARADFDRHVPQVSLDPPESLVRATARVCVLGDDVGVPFTIPTAWHARLWQELANARGKLESRQVEMLGKAALRTNQKELAYAASAAGLELGADQEARFLLLRARALPEWEFERRDDCIAATVELGRRRRDMSIINEAIELRRGRRNGSFFDWLDSDDWHDFSMTTEQIHAVLQHEKHARAFPKDRPARLHVPFRETIFLDDPELENDDEPSALDDTNQLVPEMGQPRGKRPKRVHRDLPGQGDLF
;
A
#
# COMPACT_ATOMS: atom_id res chain seq x y z
N MET A 1 -23.08 10.91 10.43
CA MET A 1 -22.88 11.21 8.98
C MET A 1 -21.60 10.59 8.43
N LEU A 2 -20.47 10.64 9.14
CA LEU A 2 -19.23 10.01 8.69
C LEU A 2 -19.25 8.45 8.70
N GLU A 3 -20.25 7.85 9.34
CA GLU A 3 -20.49 6.39 9.41
C GLU A 3 -21.34 5.84 8.26
N LEU A 4 -21.92 6.70 7.43
CA LEU A 4 -22.81 6.27 6.36
C LEU A 4 -21.97 5.91 5.13
N PRO A 5 -22.23 4.75 4.49
CA PRO A 5 -21.68 4.44 3.17
C PRO A 5 -21.87 5.63 2.21
N GLY A 6 -20.86 5.94 1.39
CA GLY A 6 -20.85 7.17 0.58
C GLY A 6 -22.08 7.34 -0.32
N ASP A 7 -22.65 6.23 -0.81
CA ASP A 7 -23.88 6.19 -1.60
C ASP A 7 -25.14 6.47 -0.76
N LEU A 8 -25.16 6.04 0.50
CA LEU A 8 -26.22 6.35 1.46
C LEU A 8 -26.14 7.81 1.91
N LEU A 9 -24.94 8.34 2.11
CA LEU A 9 -24.70 9.76 2.41
C LEU A 9 -25.11 10.67 1.25
N GLU A 10 -24.79 10.32 0.00
CA GLU A 10 -25.24 11.09 -1.18
C GLU A 10 -26.77 11.11 -1.29
N ARG A 11 -27.45 10.00 -1.00
CA ARG A 11 -28.92 9.95 -0.99
C ARG A 11 -29.54 10.73 0.16
N LEU A 12 -28.99 10.62 1.36
CA LEU A 12 -29.49 11.34 2.54
C LEU A 12 -29.24 12.84 2.44
N SER A 13 -28.07 13.25 1.94
CA SER A 13 -27.77 14.67 1.70
C SER A 13 -28.68 15.28 0.62
N SER A 14 -28.93 14.55 -0.47
CA SER A 14 -29.87 15.00 -1.52
C SER A 14 -31.29 15.14 -0.95
N LYS A 15 -31.79 14.14 -0.23
CA LYS A 15 -33.12 14.21 0.41
C LYS A 15 -33.21 15.32 1.46
N PHE A 16 -32.18 15.50 2.28
CA PHE A 16 -32.15 16.57 3.27
C PHE A 16 -32.18 17.94 2.60
N ALA A 17 -31.38 18.16 1.56
CA ALA A 17 -31.36 19.41 0.81
C ALA A 17 -32.71 19.73 0.14
N GLU A 18 -33.45 18.70 -0.31
CA GLU A 18 -34.79 18.86 -0.89
C GLU A 18 -35.87 19.24 0.15
N HIS A 19 -35.73 18.82 1.41
CA HIS A 19 -36.78 19.00 2.44
C HIS A 19 -36.45 20.07 3.48
N PHE A 20 -35.18 20.50 3.58
CA PHE A 20 -34.76 21.49 4.55
C PHE A 20 -35.10 22.91 4.06
N SER A 21 -36.11 23.52 4.66
CA SER A 21 -36.59 24.87 4.35
C SER A 21 -35.71 26.01 4.90
N GLY A 22 -34.52 25.69 5.42
CA GLY A 22 -33.65 26.67 6.06
C GLY A 22 -34.07 26.97 7.50
N PHE A 23 -33.48 28.01 8.08
CA PHE A 23 -33.81 28.47 9.44
C PHE A 23 -34.77 29.67 9.45
N GLN A 24 -35.30 30.07 8.28
CA GLN A 24 -36.05 31.32 8.10
C GLN A 24 -37.26 31.43 9.05
N ALA A 25 -37.99 30.32 9.25
CA ALA A 25 -39.11 30.26 10.19
C ALA A 25 -38.72 30.54 11.65
N PHE A 26 -37.45 30.33 12.04
CA PHE A 26 -36.96 30.62 13.40
C PHE A 26 -36.51 32.08 13.60
N TYR A 27 -36.43 32.87 12.51
CA TYR A 27 -36.03 34.28 12.54
C TYR A 27 -37.20 35.27 12.33
N GLU A 28 -38.42 34.77 12.07
CA GLU A 28 -39.61 35.60 11.80
C GLU A 28 -39.92 36.57 12.97
N ASP A 29 -39.77 36.10 14.20
CA ASP A 29 -40.03 36.86 15.43
C ASP A 29 -38.81 37.63 15.98
N GLN A 30 -37.68 37.61 15.27
CA GLN A 30 -36.44 38.23 15.77
C GLN A 30 -36.38 39.75 15.51
N PRO A 31 -35.66 40.51 16.36
CA PRO A 31 -35.43 41.94 16.14
C PRO A 31 -34.83 42.26 14.75
N PRO A 32 -35.11 43.46 14.18
CA PRO A 32 -34.67 43.83 12.83
C PRO A 32 -33.16 43.66 12.59
N VAL A 33 -32.36 43.94 13.61
CA VAL A 33 -30.88 43.81 13.58
C VAL A 33 -30.44 42.36 13.35
N ILE A 34 -31.20 41.36 13.84
CA ILE A 34 -30.89 39.93 13.66
C ILE A 34 -31.37 39.44 12.28
N ARG A 35 -32.52 39.95 11.80
CA ARG A 35 -33.03 39.67 10.44
C ARG A 35 -32.12 40.23 9.33
N GLU A 36 -31.42 41.33 9.59
CA GLU A 36 -30.39 41.85 8.67
C GLU A 36 -29.17 40.93 8.54
N VAL A 37 -28.80 40.20 9.61
CA VAL A 37 -27.73 39.20 9.57
C VAL A 37 -28.16 37.99 8.73
N GLU A 38 -29.41 37.54 8.85
CA GLU A 38 -29.97 36.46 8.02
C GLU A 38 -29.86 36.77 6.51
N ALA A 39 -30.19 38.02 6.12
CA ALA A 39 -30.11 38.46 4.73
C ALA A 39 -28.69 38.34 4.12
N LYS A 40 -27.65 38.34 4.96
CA LYS A 40 -26.23 38.19 4.59
C LYS A 40 -25.84 36.72 4.32
N TYR A 41 -26.60 35.76 4.84
CA TYR A 41 -26.35 34.31 4.74
C TYR A 41 -27.42 33.56 3.92
N LYS A 42 -28.07 34.23 2.96
CA LYS A 42 -29.14 33.68 2.09
C LYS A 42 -28.82 32.37 1.35
N LYS A 43 -27.56 31.96 1.27
CA LYS A 43 -27.20 30.64 0.75
C LYS A 43 -27.32 29.64 1.89
N VAL A 44 -28.33 28.76 1.83
CA VAL A 44 -28.39 27.58 2.69
C VAL A 44 -27.15 26.75 2.38
N ASP A 45 -26.12 26.89 3.21
CA ASP A 45 -24.85 26.19 3.04
C ASP A 45 -24.93 24.85 3.77
N PHE A 46 -25.05 23.78 3.01
CA PHE A 46 -25.08 22.41 3.50
C PHE A 46 -23.67 21.84 3.72
N TYR A 47 -22.68 22.69 3.97
CA TYR A 47 -21.30 22.28 4.21
C TYR A 47 -21.17 21.15 5.24
N PHE A 48 -22.03 21.13 6.26
CA PHE A 48 -22.02 20.10 7.31
C PHE A 48 -22.37 18.70 6.78
N LEU A 49 -23.07 18.59 5.65
CA LEU A 49 -23.38 17.32 4.98
C LEU A 49 -22.19 16.77 4.18
N SER A 50 -21.15 17.57 3.96
CA SER A 50 -19.97 17.19 3.20
C SER A 50 -18.74 17.17 4.11
N PRO A 51 -18.18 15.98 4.42
CA PRO A 51 -16.92 15.88 5.15
C PRO A 51 -15.79 16.72 4.54
N SER A 52 -15.71 16.82 3.21
CA SER A 52 -14.70 17.65 2.55
C SER A 52 -14.87 19.13 2.86
N HIS A 53 -16.11 19.65 2.85
CA HIS A 53 -16.37 21.05 3.16
C HIS A 53 -16.20 21.34 4.66
N LEU A 54 -16.49 20.37 5.54
CA LEU A 54 -16.20 20.50 6.98
C LEU A 54 -14.70 20.65 7.23
N PHE A 55 -13.87 19.78 6.64
CA PHE A 55 -12.42 19.90 6.75
C PHE A 55 -11.91 21.21 6.14
N GLU A 56 -12.39 21.58 4.95
CA GLU A 56 -12.01 22.82 4.29
C GLU A 56 -12.31 24.05 5.16
N ARG A 57 -13.52 24.12 5.74
CA ARG A 57 -13.88 25.20 6.65
C ARG A 57 -13.05 25.20 7.92
N ALA A 58 -12.83 24.04 8.53
CA ALA A 58 -11.99 23.92 9.72
C ALA A 58 -10.57 24.45 9.45
N CYS A 59 -9.95 24.02 8.34
CA CYS A 59 -8.62 24.46 7.92
C CYS A 59 -8.58 25.94 7.51
N THR A 60 -9.68 26.49 7.02
CA THR A 60 -9.80 27.92 6.69
C THR A 60 -9.91 28.78 7.96
N MET A 61 -10.62 28.28 8.98
CA MET A 61 -10.83 28.99 10.24
C MET A 61 -9.60 28.97 11.14
N ASP A 62 -8.91 27.83 11.21
CA ASP A 62 -7.70 27.66 11.99
C ASP A 62 -6.65 26.88 11.18
N PRO A 63 -5.86 27.57 10.33
CA PRO A 63 -4.88 26.91 9.48
C PRO A 63 -3.70 26.38 10.29
N HIS A 64 -3.70 25.07 10.58
CA HIS A 64 -2.58 24.40 11.24
C HIS A 64 -2.31 23.02 10.64
N ARG A 65 -1.13 22.48 10.95
CA ARG A 65 -0.60 21.26 10.34
C ARG A 65 -1.52 20.06 10.53
N GLU A 66 -1.94 19.78 11.76
CA GLU A 66 -2.71 18.57 12.09
C GLU A 66 -4.06 18.53 11.34
N ALA A 67 -4.76 19.66 11.22
CA ALA A 67 -6.03 19.73 10.48
C ALA A 67 -5.86 19.39 9.00
N PHE A 68 -4.83 19.94 8.34
CA PHE A 68 -4.55 19.61 6.93
C PHE A 68 -4.07 18.17 6.75
N GLU A 69 -3.30 17.62 7.70
CA GLU A 69 -2.90 16.21 7.67
C GLU A 69 -4.11 15.27 7.75
N GLN A 70 -5.06 15.56 8.64
CA GLN A 70 -6.30 14.79 8.74
C GLN A 70 -7.13 14.88 7.46
N TRP A 71 -7.28 16.09 6.92
CA TRP A 71 -8.01 16.29 5.67
C TRP A 71 -7.38 15.55 4.50
N LEU A 72 -6.05 15.61 4.36
CA LEU A 72 -5.32 14.92 3.30
C LEU A 72 -5.43 13.41 3.44
N ASN A 73 -5.32 12.87 4.66
CA ASN A 73 -5.46 11.43 4.91
C ASN A 73 -6.87 10.93 4.55
N TRP A 74 -7.91 11.67 4.95
CA TRP A 74 -9.29 11.39 4.57
C TRP A 74 -9.47 11.42 3.04
N ALA A 75 -8.99 12.47 2.36
CA ALA A 75 -9.12 12.61 0.92
C ALA A 75 -8.40 11.49 0.14
N ARG A 76 -7.29 10.96 0.67
CA ARG A 76 -6.56 9.83 0.07
C ARG A 76 -7.31 8.50 0.18
N GLN A 77 -8.12 8.33 1.20
CA GLN A 77 -8.84 7.08 1.48
C GLN A 77 -10.21 7.05 0.81
N GLU A 78 -10.95 8.16 0.94
CA GLU A 78 -12.37 8.22 0.59
C GLU A 78 -12.63 8.86 -0.78
N CYS A 79 -11.65 9.58 -1.34
CA CYS A 79 -11.82 10.35 -2.58
C CYS A 79 -10.87 9.92 -3.69
N ASP A 80 -11.05 10.51 -4.88
CA ASP A 80 -10.12 10.35 -5.97
C ASP A 80 -8.80 11.11 -5.72
N GLY A 81 -7.75 10.76 -6.46
CA GLY A 81 -6.45 11.41 -6.30
C GLY A 81 -6.46 12.92 -6.59
N ARG A 82 -7.48 13.44 -7.25
CA ARG A 82 -7.62 14.88 -7.52
C ARG A 82 -8.07 15.65 -6.29
N ALA A 83 -8.98 15.08 -5.49
CA ALA A 83 -9.38 15.67 -4.22
C ALA A 83 -8.18 15.80 -3.27
N ALA A 84 -7.33 14.78 -3.18
CA ALA A 84 -6.15 14.84 -2.33
C ALA A 84 -5.08 15.84 -2.85
N ASP A 85 -4.91 15.95 -4.17
CA ASP A 85 -4.09 17.02 -4.77
C ASP A 85 -4.61 18.42 -4.39
N TYR A 86 -5.93 18.63 -4.45
CA TYR A 86 -6.55 19.89 -4.06
C TYR A 86 -6.26 20.25 -2.59
N VAL A 87 -6.40 19.28 -1.68
CA VAL A 87 -6.08 19.49 -0.26
C VAL A 87 -4.63 19.91 -0.07
N ALA A 88 -3.69 19.24 -0.75
CA ALA A 88 -2.27 19.59 -0.65
C ALA A 88 -1.97 20.98 -1.25
N GLU A 89 -2.64 21.38 -2.33
CA GLU A 89 -2.53 22.75 -2.86
C GLU A 89 -3.11 23.80 -1.90
N CYS A 90 -4.23 23.52 -1.23
CA CYS A 90 -4.81 24.40 -0.21
C CYS A 90 -3.90 24.49 1.02
N TRP A 91 -3.32 23.36 1.44
CA TRP A 91 -2.38 23.31 2.54
C TRP A 91 -1.13 24.14 2.25
N HIS A 92 -0.51 23.98 1.07
CA HIS A 92 0.66 24.78 0.68
C HIS A 92 0.35 26.28 0.64
N ARG A 93 -0.83 26.66 0.14
CA ARG A 93 -1.28 28.07 0.12
C ARG A 93 -1.46 28.64 1.53
N ALA A 94 -2.02 27.87 2.45
CA ALA A 94 -2.26 28.32 3.82
C ALA A 94 -1.00 28.32 4.68
N LEU A 95 -0.09 27.36 4.47
CA LEU A 95 1.14 27.17 5.24
C LEU A 95 2.37 27.03 4.31
N PRO A 96 2.85 28.12 3.67
CA PRO A 96 3.86 28.06 2.61
C PRO A 96 5.24 27.57 3.03
N LEU A 97 5.54 27.60 4.34
CA LEU A 97 6.83 27.16 4.89
C LEU A 97 6.87 25.65 5.15
N ASN A 98 5.78 24.93 4.93
CA ASN A 98 5.72 23.49 5.14
C ASN A 98 6.06 22.74 3.84
N SER A 99 7.09 21.89 3.87
CA SER A 99 7.52 21.11 2.71
C SER A 99 6.65 19.87 2.43
N GLN A 100 5.86 19.41 3.40
CA GLN A 100 5.05 18.19 3.30
C GLN A 100 3.98 18.21 2.19
N PRO A 101 3.17 19.27 2.00
CA PRO A 101 2.24 19.32 0.86
C PRO A 101 2.95 19.28 -0.50
N LEU A 102 4.13 19.91 -0.62
CA LEU A 102 4.93 19.85 -1.85
C LEU A 102 5.46 18.45 -2.14
N LEU A 103 5.88 17.72 -1.11
CA LEU A 103 6.31 16.31 -1.25
C LEU A 103 5.15 15.42 -1.72
N TYR A 104 3.95 15.63 -1.21
CA TYR A 104 2.76 14.91 -1.67
C TYR A 104 2.44 15.23 -3.14
N LEU A 105 2.40 16.52 -3.51
CA LEU A 105 2.11 16.96 -4.88
C LEU A 105 3.17 16.46 -5.87
N MET A 106 4.43 16.44 -5.45
CA MET A 106 5.53 15.83 -6.22
C MET A 106 5.26 14.34 -6.47
N GLU A 107 4.95 13.56 -5.43
CA GLU A 107 4.70 12.11 -5.57
C GLU A 107 3.47 11.84 -6.46
N SER A 108 2.40 12.63 -6.31
CA SER A 108 1.21 12.54 -7.16
C SER A 108 1.52 12.87 -8.62
N ALA A 109 2.33 13.90 -8.89
CA ALA A 109 2.78 14.22 -10.24
C ALA A 109 3.67 13.12 -10.84
N GLU A 110 4.57 12.53 -10.04
CA GLU A 110 5.43 11.41 -10.42
C GLU A 110 4.59 10.19 -10.83
N LYS A 111 3.61 9.79 -10.01
CA LYS A 111 2.71 8.65 -10.28
C LYS A 111 1.92 8.81 -11.59
N ARG A 112 1.60 10.05 -11.96
CA ARG A 112 0.93 10.39 -13.23
C ARG A 112 1.88 10.52 -14.41
N GLY A 113 3.19 10.34 -14.22
CA GLY A 113 4.21 10.50 -15.26
C GLY A 113 4.54 11.97 -15.60
N ALA A 114 4.01 12.94 -14.84
CA ALA A 114 4.25 14.36 -15.03
C ALA A 114 5.57 14.81 -14.38
N LEU A 115 6.69 14.20 -14.80
CA LEU A 115 8.00 14.37 -14.15
C LEU A 115 8.48 15.84 -14.09
N ASN A 116 8.13 16.67 -15.07
CA ASN A 116 8.49 18.10 -15.05
C ASN A 116 7.77 18.85 -13.92
N LYS A 117 6.50 18.52 -13.67
CA LYS A 117 5.72 19.10 -12.56
C LYS A 117 6.25 18.59 -11.22
N ALA A 118 6.59 17.30 -11.15
CA ALA A 118 7.25 16.72 -9.98
C ALA A 118 8.58 17.43 -9.67
N THR A 119 9.43 17.69 -10.66
CA THR A 119 10.69 18.43 -10.43
C THR A 119 10.49 19.85 -9.95
N ALA A 120 9.44 20.53 -10.42
CA ALA A 120 9.14 21.88 -9.96
C ALA A 120 8.77 21.88 -8.47
N PHE A 121 7.89 20.97 -8.05
CA PHE A 121 7.51 20.83 -6.64
C PHE A 121 8.69 20.42 -5.75
N LEU A 122 9.55 19.51 -6.21
CA LEU A 122 10.76 19.13 -5.48
C LEU A 122 11.71 20.32 -5.30
N ALA A 123 11.94 21.10 -6.36
CA ALA A 123 12.82 22.26 -6.30
C ALA A 123 12.30 23.32 -5.31
N GLU A 124 10.99 23.47 -5.20
CA GLU A 124 10.36 24.33 -4.19
C GLU A 124 10.53 23.74 -2.78
N ALA A 125 10.30 22.43 -2.59
CA ALA A 125 10.49 21.77 -1.30
C ALA A 125 11.95 21.83 -0.81
N GLN A 126 12.92 21.73 -1.72
CA GLN A 126 14.35 21.87 -1.41
C GLN A 126 14.73 23.29 -0.97
N LYS A 127 14.08 24.33 -1.52
CA LYS A 127 14.30 25.71 -1.08
C LYS A 127 13.81 25.93 0.36
N LEU A 128 12.74 25.24 0.75
CA LEU A 128 12.19 25.33 2.10
C LEU A 128 13.01 24.54 3.11
N ASP A 129 13.31 23.27 2.80
CA ASP A 129 13.98 22.37 3.73
C ASP A 129 14.82 21.29 3.00
N ALA A 130 15.99 21.69 2.50
CA ALA A 130 16.94 20.77 1.87
C ALA A 130 17.55 19.75 2.86
N VAL A 131 17.51 20.03 4.17
CA VAL A 131 18.07 19.16 5.21
C VAL A 131 17.09 18.03 5.55
N ASN A 132 15.80 18.19 5.24
CA ASN A 132 14.81 17.15 5.44
C ASN A 132 15.23 15.81 4.79
N PRO A 133 15.25 14.69 5.54
CA PRO A 133 15.55 13.39 4.97
C PRO A 133 14.54 12.97 3.88
N GLU A 134 13.26 13.35 4.01
CA GLU A 134 12.23 13.01 3.02
C GLU A 134 12.43 13.78 1.72
N VAL A 135 12.82 15.06 1.78
CA VAL A 135 13.16 15.85 0.59
C VAL A 135 14.40 15.28 -0.11
N ARG A 136 15.41 14.83 0.65
CA ARG A 136 16.61 14.19 0.09
C ARG A 136 16.31 12.85 -0.56
N ARG A 137 15.44 12.03 0.04
CA ARG A 137 14.93 10.77 -0.53
C ARG A 137 14.13 11.02 -1.80
N ALA A 138 13.23 11.99 -1.77
CA ALA A 138 12.42 12.40 -2.91
C ALA A 138 13.29 12.86 -4.10
N ALA A 139 14.36 13.62 -3.83
CA ALA A 139 15.30 14.06 -4.85
C ALA A 139 16.03 12.90 -5.53
N LEU A 140 16.53 11.94 -4.74
CA LEU A 140 17.16 10.73 -5.28
C LEU A 140 16.16 9.95 -6.16
N ARG A 141 14.97 9.66 -5.62
CA ARG A 141 13.93 8.90 -6.31
C ARG A 141 13.52 9.53 -7.63
N LEU A 142 13.32 10.85 -7.66
CA LEU A 142 12.88 11.56 -8.86
C LEU A 142 13.95 11.54 -9.97
N LEU A 143 15.22 11.73 -9.62
CA LEU A 143 16.34 11.62 -10.57
C LEU A 143 16.48 10.19 -11.13
N VAL A 144 16.28 9.17 -10.28
CA VAL A 144 16.24 7.77 -10.72
C VAL A 144 15.09 7.54 -11.71
N ALA A 145 13.90 8.06 -11.42
CA ALA A 145 12.73 7.95 -12.30
C ALA A 145 12.96 8.65 -13.66
N GLN A 146 13.61 9.81 -13.67
CA GLN A 146 14.01 10.53 -14.89
C GLN A 146 15.04 9.75 -15.70
N THR A 147 16.08 9.23 -15.04
CA THR A 147 17.10 8.40 -15.68
C THR A 147 16.45 7.20 -16.36
N GLY A 148 15.58 6.48 -15.64
CA GLY A 148 14.84 5.34 -16.19
C GLY A 148 13.97 5.73 -17.40
N ARG A 149 13.35 6.92 -17.39
CA ARG A 149 12.60 7.42 -18.55
C ARG A 149 13.51 7.67 -19.74
N HIS A 150 14.68 8.27 -19.56
CA HIS A 150 15.62 8.52 -20.66
C HIS A 150 16.22 7.22 -21.22
N LEU A 151 16.52 6.24 -20.36
CA LEU A 151 16.93 4.90 -20.76
C LEU A 151 15.84 4.23 -21.60
N ARG A 152 14.58 4.22 -21.13
CA ARG A 152 13.45 3.64 -21.91
C ARG A 152 13.21 4.34 -23.24
N GLN A 153 13.57 5.62 -23.36
CA GLN A 153 13.52 6.38 -24.61
C GLN A 153 14.75 6.18 -25.50
N SER A 154 15.68 5.30 -25.13
CA SER A 154 16.95 5.08 -25.83
C SER A 154 17.76 6.37 -26.02
N LYS A 155 17.81 7.23 -24.98
CA LYS A 155 18.56 8.48 -24.96
C LYS A 155 19.73 8.40 -23.96
N PRO A 156 20.80 7.65 -24.28
CA PRO A 156 21.89 7.38 -23.34
C PRO A 156 22.64 8.66 -22.91
N HIS A 157 22.73 9.67 -23.78
CA HIS A 157 23.37 10.95 -23.44
C HIS A 157 22.60 11.75 -22.36
N LEU A 158 21.26 11.72 -22.37
CA LEU A 158 20.45 12.35 -21.32
C LEU A 158 20.50 11.53 -20.03
N ALA A 159 20.47 10.20 -20.15
CA ALA A 159 20.63 9.31 -19.01
C ALA A 159 21.98 9.52 -18.33
N GLU A 160 23.08 9.69 -19.06
CA GLU A 160 24.40 9.96 -18.48
C GLU A 160 24.45 11.29 -17.74
N ARG A 161 23.76 12.33 -18.25
CA ARG A 161 23.63 13.61 -17.54
C ARG A 161 22.89 13.44 -16.21
N ASP A 162 21.82 12.66 -16.20
CA ASP A 162 21.05 12.41 -14.97
C ASP A 162 21.84 11.52 -13.99
N VAL A 163 22.62 10.55 -14.49
CA VAL A 163 23.53 9.72 -13.69
C VAL A 163 24.65 10.57 -13.08
N ALA A 164 25.24 11.51 -13.82
CA ALA A 164 26.21 12.45 -13.27
C ALA A 164 25.59 13.34 -12.18
N ALA A 165 24.33 13.76 -12.35
CA ALA A 165 23.60 14.48 -11.31
C ALA A 165 23.33 13.61 -10.07
N LEU A 166 23.01 12.32 -10.26
CA LEU A 166 22.89 11.35 -9.16
C LEU A 166 24.21 11.20 -8.41
N GLU A 167 25.34 11.08 -9.10
CA GLU A 167 26.66 10.94 -8.46
C GLU A 167 27.10 12.14 -7.64
N ALA A 168 26.71 13.34 -8.07
CA ALA A 168 26.98 14.58 -7.36
C ALA A 168 26.22 14.64 -6.00
N LEU A 169 25.18 13.84 -5.81
CA LEU A 169 24.48 13.77 -4.53
C LEU A 169 25.30 12.97 -3.51
N PRO A 170 25.64 13.53 -2.34
CA PRO A 170 26.37 12.81 -1.29
C PRO A 170 25.65 11.51 -0.87
N GLN A 171 24.31 11.51 -0.85
CA GLN A 171 23.52 10.33 -0.48
C GLN A 171 23.54 9.19 -1.49
N ALA A 172 23.97 9.41 -2.74
CA ALA A 172 24.08 8.38 -3.76
C ALA A 172 25.40 7.58 -3.65
N GLN A 173 26.39 8.12 -2.93
CA GLN A 173 27.67 7.47 -2.68
C GLN A 173 27.67 6.60 -1.40
N LEU A 174 26.57 6.62 -0.64
CA LEU A 174 26.44 5.87 0.61
C LEU A 174 26.14 4.39 0.34
N ALA A 175 26.93 3.51 0.95
CA ALA A 175 26.74 2.06 0.92
C ALA A 175 26.62 1.51 -0.52
N ASP A 176 25.59 0.70 -0.79
CA ASP A 176 25.42 0.01 -2.07
C ASP A 176 24.83 0.89 -3.19
N ARG A 177 24.51 2.15 -2.89
CA ARG A 177 23.93 3.08 -3.87
C ARG A 177 24.89 3.41 -4.99
N ALA A 178 26.19 3.44 -4.70
CA ALA A 178 27.22 3.56 -5.72
C ALA A 178 27.15 2.43 -6.75
N ALA A 179 26.86 1.20 -6.31
CA ALA A 179 26.69 0.07 -7.23
C ALA A 179 25.46 0.24 -8.13
N PHE A 180 24.36 0.80 -7.61
CA PHE A 180 23.17 1.10 -8.41
C PHE A 180 23.43 2.17 -9.48
N VAL A 181 24.16 3.23 -9.14
CA VAL A 181 24.56 4.26 -10.11
C VAL A 181 25.40 3.65 -11.24
N VAL A 182 26.36 2.78 -10.91
CA VAL A 182 27.15 2.06 -11.92
C VAL A 182 26.26 1.11 -12.75
N ALA A 183 25.23 0.52 -12.15
CA ALA A 183 24.25 -0.31 -12.88
C ALA A 183 23.40 0.49 -13.88
N LEU A 184 23.08 1.76 -13.59
CA LEU A 184 22.42 2.64 -14.55
C LEU A 184 23.35 2.99 -15.73
N ARG A 185 24.66 3.20 -15.48
CA ARG A 185 25.66 3.35 -16.55
C ARG A 185 25.82 2.09 -17.38
N TRP A 186 25.83 0.94 -16.74
CA TRP A 186 25.83 -0.35 -17.42
C TRP A 186 24.64 -0.46 -18.38
N ALA A 187 23.42 -0.14 -17.92
CA ALA A 187 22.24 -0.14 -18.78
C ALA A 187 22.36 0.87 -19.94
N SER A 188 22.88 2.08 -19.68
CA SER A 188 23.14 3.09 -20.71
C SER A 188 24.14 2.60 -21.77
N ALA A 189 25.22 1.92 -21.36
CA ALA A 189 26.22 1.35 -22.26
C ALA A 189 25.65 0.23 -23.14
N VAL A 190 24.81 -0.65 -22.58
CA VAL A 190 24.11 -1.70 -23.34
C VAL A 190 23.18 -1.08 -24.38
N ILE A 191 22.38 -0.08 -24.01
CA ILE A 191 21.50 0.66 -24.93
C ILE A 191 22.31 1.38 -26.02
N GLY A 192 23.47 1.92 -25.67
CA GLY A 192 24.40 2.56 -26.59
C GLY A 192 25.17 1.59 -27.50
N GLY A 193 25.07 0.27 -27.27
CA GLY A 193 25.78 -0.76 -28.03
C GLY A 193 27.26 -0.94 -27.67
N ASP A 194 27.73 -0.37 -26.56
CA ASP A 194 29.12 -0.49 -26.11
C ASP A 194 29.31 -1.67 -25.16
N ALA A 195 29.61 -2.84 -25.74
CA ALA A 195 29.80 -4.07 -25.00
C ALA A 195 31.05 -4.06 -24.09
N GLU A 196 32.08 -3.29 -24.45
CA GLU A 196 33.32 -3.22 -23.66
C GLU A 196 33.09 -2.39 -22.39
N LEU A 197 32.47 -1.22 -22.53
CA LEU A 197 32.07 -0.41 -21.38
C LEU A 197 31.07 -1.15 -20.49
N ALA A 198 30.07 -1.83 -21.07
CA ALA A 198 29.15 -2.65 -20.30
C ALA A 198 29.89 -3.72 -19.48
N SER A 199 30.85 -4.43 -20.08
CA SER A 199 31.64 -5.45 -19.37
C SER A 199 32.48 -4.85 -18.22
N ARG A 200 33.06 -3.67 -18.43
CA ARG A 200 33.82 -2.94 -17.40
C ARG A 200 32.92 -2.53 -16.23
N PHE A 201 31.74 -1.97 -16.49
CA PHE A 201 30.78 -1.61 -15.46
C PHE A 201 30.27 -2.83 -14.70
N PHE A 202 29.96 -3.93 -15.40
CA PHE A 202 29.57 -5.18 -14.74
C PHE A 202 30.64 -5.66 -13.74
N GLY A 203 31.92 -5.69 -14.14
CA GLY A 203 33.02 -6.03 -13.26
C GLY A 203 33.17 -5.08 -12.06
N GLN A 204 32.91 -3.78 -12.26
CA GLN A 204 32.91 -2.79 -11.18
C GLN A 204 31.77 -3.03 -10.18
N ILE A 205 30.57 -3.36 -10.64
CA ILE A 205 29.43 -3.69 -9.77
C ILE A 205 29.75 -4.92 -8.90
N GLY A 206 30.32 -5.96 -9.50
CA GLY A 206 30.77 -7.15 -8.78
C GLY A 206 31.77 -6.83 -7.66
N ARG A 207 32.72 -5.92 -7.90
CA ARG A 207 33.67 -5.47 -6.87
C ARG A 207 33.01 -4.66 -5.75
N LEU A 208 32.08 -3.78 -6.08
CA LEU A 208 31.37 -2.95 -5.09
C LEU A 208 30.47 -3.79 -4.17
N LEU A 209 29.80 -4.79 -4.74
CA LEU A 209 28.90 -5.66 -3.99
C LEU A 209 29.61 -6.85 -3.35
N GLY A 210 30.81 -7.21 -3.79
CA GLY A 210 31.55 -8.38 -3.31
C GLY A 210 30.95 -9.73 -3.73
N SER A 211 29.94 -9.72 -4.61
CA SER A 211 29.22 -10.91 -5.05
C SER A 211 28.80 -10.80 -6.51
N SER A 212 29.19 -11.80 -7.31
CA SER A 212 28.79 -11.90 -8.72
C SER A 212 27.29 -12.10 -8.88
N ALA A 213 26.64 -12.85 -7.97
CA ALA A 213 25.19 -12.98 -7.98
C ALA A 213 24.53 -11.62 -7.71
N ALA A 214 24.97 -10.87 -6.70
CA ALA A 214 24.43 -9.53 -6.44
C ALA A 214 24.57 -8.61 -7.67
N ALA A 215 25.69 -8.69 -8.39
CA ALA A 215 25.90 -7.92 -9.62
C ALA A 215 24.95 -8.32 -10.75
N ILE A 216 24.73 -9.61 -10.98
CA ILE A 216 23.76 -10.11 -11.97
C ILE A 216 22.37 -9.58 -11.64
N LEU A 217 21.92 -9.76 -10.39
CA LEU A 217 20.59 -9.34 -9.97
C LEU A 217 20.39 -7.83 -10.12
N LEU A 218 21.41 -7.04 -9.77
CA LEU A 218 21.35 -5.59 -9.89
C LEU A 218 21.32 -5.14 -11.35
N CYS A 219 22.11 -5.76 -12.24
CA CYS A 219 22.10 -5.46 -13.66
C CYS A 219 20.76 -5.85 -14.32
N GLU A 220 20.24 -7.05 -14.02
CA GLU A 220 18.93 -7.48 -14.54
C GLU A 220 17.82 -6.51 -14.13
N ASN A 221 17.79 -6.08 -12.87
CA ASN A 221 16.78 -5.15 -12.38
C ASN A 221 16.95 -3.72 -12.90
N ALA A 222 18.18 -3.18 -12.91
CA ALA A 222 18.45 -1.85 -13.45
C ALA A 222 18.22 -1.78 -14.96
N GLY A 223 18.58 -2.85 -15.69
CA GLY A 223 18.31 -2.99 -17.12
C GLY A 223 16.83 -3.08 -17.42
N ALA A 224 16.07 -3.91 -16.68
CA ALA A 224 14.63 -4.04 -16.86
C ALA A 224 13.92 -2.70 -16.55
N PHE A 225 14.38 -1.99 -15.52
CA PHE A 225 13.94 -0.63 -15.22
C PHE A 225 14.22 0.35 -16.37
N GLY A 226 15.38 0.21 -17.02
CA GLY A 226 15.78 0.97 -18.21
C GLY A 226 15.11 0.54 -19.51
N GLY A 227 14.35 -0.55 -19.53
CA GLY A 227 13.64 -1.06 -20.71
C GLY A 227 14.40 -2.08 -21.56
N LEU A 228 15.48 -2.67 -21.05
CA LEU A 228 16.19 -3.76 -21.72
C LEU A 228 15.35 -5.04 -21.79
N ALA A 229 15.50 -5.79 -22.88
CA ALA A 229 14.80 -7.04 -23.11
C ALA A 229 15.63 -8.25 -22.65
N ARG A 230 15.00 -9.44 -22.62
CA ARG A 230 15.70 -10.66 -22.19
C ARG A 230 16.95 -10.98 -23.00
N ALA A 231 16.89 -10.75 -24.31
CA ALA A 231 18.00 -10.98 -25.23
C ALA A 231 19.24 -10.10 -24.91
N ASP A 232 19.04 -8.90 -24.36
CA ASP A 232 20.14 -8.02 -23.97
C ASP A 232 20.88 -8.58 -22.75
N PHE A 233 20.15 -9.15 -21.79
CA PHE A 233 20.74 -9.82 -20.64
C PHE A 233 21.53 -11.04 -21.05
N ASP A 234 20.96 -11.90 -21.91
CA ASP A 234 21.63 -13.12 -22.37
C ASP A 234 22.93 -12.82 -23.14
N ARG A 235 23.07 -11.62 -23.72
CA ARG A 235 24.26 -11.16 -24.45
C ARG A 235 25.31 -10.50 -23.57
N HIS A 236 24.89 -9.69 -22.60
CA HIS A 236 25.78 -8.79 -21.85
C HIS A 236 25.99 -9.17 -20.39
N VAL A 237 25.18 -10.09 -19.85
CA VAL A 237 25.34 -10.61 -18.49
C VAL A 237 25.97 -12.00 -18.57
N PRO A 238 27.18 -12.22 -18.01
CA PRO A 238 27.80 -13.53 -18.04
C PRO A 238 26.99 -14.53 -17.23
N GLN A 239 26.93 -15.78 -17.70
CA GLN A 239 26.43 -16.89 -16.89
C GLN A 239 27.46 -17.21 -15.81
N VAL A 240 27.17 -16.81 -14.58
CA VAL A 240 28.01 -17.09 -13.41
C VAL A 240 27.30 -18.12 -12.54
N SER A 241 28.10 -18.95 -11.85
CA SER A 241 27.57 -19.85 -10.82
C SER A 241 26.78 -19.08 -9.77
N LEU A 242 25.59 -19.62 -9.43
CA LEU A 242 24.75 -19.16 -8.31
C LEU A 242 25.25 -19.66 -6.95
N ASP A 243 26.50 -20.11 -6.88
CA ASP A 243 27.22 -20.43 -5.65
C ASP A 243 28.25 -19.33 -5.35
N PRO A 244 27.81 -18.11 -4.95
CA PRO A 244 28.75 -17.13 -4.43
C PRO A 244 29.43 -17.67 -3.16
N PRO A 245 30.66 -17.22 -2.86
CA PRO A 245 31.30 -17.50 -1.57
C PRO A 245 30.49 -16.93 -0.39
N GLU A 246 29.69 -15.89 -0.65
CA GLU A 246 28.65 -15.41 0.25
C GLU A 246 27.31 -16.12 -0.04
N SER A 247 26.42 -16.25 0.95
CA SER A 247 25.08 -16.83 0.73
C SER A 247 24.28 -16.08 -0.36
N LEU A 248 23.60 -16.82 -1.24
CA LEU A 248 22.71 -16.27 -2.26
C LEU A 248 21.55 -15.50 -1.63
N VAL A 249 21.01 -15.97 -0.49
CA VAL A 249 19.99 -15.25 0.27
C VAL A 249 20.48 -13.86 0.70
N ARG A 250 21.72 -13.77 1.20
CA ARG A 250 22.33 -12.49 1.63
C ARG A 250 22.50 -11.53 0.45
N ALA A 251 23.06 -12.02 -0.65
CA ALA A 251 23.26 -11.24 -1.87
C ALA A 251 21.93 -10.70 -2.43
N THR A 252 20.91 -11.56 -2.48
CA THR A 252 19.58 -11.21 -2.99
C THR A 252 18.90 -10.18 -2.08
N ALA A 253 18.90 -10.41 -0.76
CA ALA A 253 18.30 -9.50 0.21
C ALA A 253 18.93 -8.10 0.14
N ARG A 254 20.26 -8.01 0.05
CA ARG A 254 21.01 -6.75 -0.05
C ARG A 254 20.59 -5.93 -1.28
N VAL A 255 20.49 -6.57 -2.44
CA VAL A 255 20.05 -5.92 -3.69
C VAL A 255 18.58 -5.50 -3.63
N CYS A 256 17.70 -6.33 -3.05
CA CYS A 256 16.30 -5.98 -2.93
C CYS A 256 16.04 -4.79 -2.00
N VAL A 257 16.84 -4.65 -0.93
CA VAL A 257 16.83 -3.47 -0.03
C VAL A 257 17.33 -2.24 -0.76
N LEU A 258 18.38 -2.37 -1.56
CA LEU A 258 18.87 -1.28 -2.39
C LEU A 258 17.78 -0.76 -3.35
N GLY A 259 16.99 -1.65 -3.93
CA GLY A 259 15.82 -1.28 -4.75
C GLY A 259 14.80 -0.45 -3.97
N ASP A 260 14.46 -0.86 -2.75
CA ASP A 260 13.54 -0.10 -1.87
C ASP A 260 14.09 1.29 -1.52
N ASP A 261 15.38 1.36 -1.20
CA ASP A 261 16.09 2.58 -0.87
C ASP A 261 16.07 3.62 -2.00
N VAL A 262 16.14 3.17 -3.26
CA VAL A 262 16.13 4.04 -4.45
C VAL A 262 14.73 4.22 -5.04
N GLY A 263 13.71 3.61 -4.44
CA GLY A 263 12.32 3.70 -4.90
C GLY A 263 12.01 2.89 -6.16
N VAL A 264 12.80 1.86 -6.47
CA VAL A 264 12.58 0.96 -7.62
C VAL A 264 12.36 -0.47 -7.10
N PRO A 265 11.15 -1.04 -7.24
CA PRO A 265 10.89 -2.38 -6.75
C PRO A 265 11.63 -3.43 -7.59
N PHE A 266 12.65 -4.04 -7.01
CA PHE A 266 13.42 -5.10 -7.66
C PHE A 266 12.72 -6.45 -7.53
N THR A 267 12.76 -7.21 -8.62
CA THR A 267 12.19 -8.54 -8.75
C THR A 267 13.27 -9.60 -8.60
N ILE A 268 12.94 -10.69 -7.90
CA ILE A 268 13.80 -11.86 -7.75
C ILE A 268 13.54 -12.80 -8.94
N PRO A 269 14.55 -13.18 -9.73
CA PRO A 269 14.39 -14.10 -10.85
C PRO A 269 13.85 -15.47 -10.41
N THR A 270 12.86 -15.99 -11.13
CA THR A 270 12.28 -17.32 -10.85
C THR A 270 13.30 -18.45 -10.98
N ALA A 271 14.29 -18.29 -11.87
CA ALA A 271 15.40 -19.23 -12.03
C ALA A 271 16.21 -19.43 -10.73
N TRP A 272 16.17 -18.47 -9.81
CA TRP A 272 16.93 -18.53 -8.55
C TRP A 272 16.14 -19.17 -7.42
N HIS A 273 14.82 -19.35 -7.58
CA HIS A 273 13.93 -19.84 -6.52
C HIS A 273 14.35 -21.20 -5.98
N ALA A 274 14.70 -22.14 -6.85
CA ALA A 274 15.14 -23.48 -6.43
C ALA A 274 16.37 -23.41 -5.51
N ARG A 275 17.35 -22.57 -5.85
CA ARG A 275 18.57 -22.41 -5.06
C ARG A 275 18.30 -21.64 -3.76
N LEU A 276 17.51 -20.58 -3.83
CA LEU A 276 17.08 -19.82 -2.64
C LEU A 276 16.31 -20.70 -1.65
N TRP A 277 15.40 -21.56 -2.13
CA TRP A 277 14.69 -22.52 -1.28
C TRP A 277 15.65 -23.52 -0.63
N GLN A 278 16.65 -24.00 -1.37
CA GLN A 278 17.65 -24.91 -0.82
C GLN A 278 18.49 -24.24 0.28
N GLU A 279 18.90 -22.98 0.11
CA GLU A 279 19.61 -22.24 1.16
C GLU A 279 18.72 -21.96 2.37
N LEU A 280 17.46 -21.56 2.16
CA LEU A 280 16.49 -21.31 3.22
C LEU A 280 16.16 -22.58 4.02
N ALA A 281 16.03 -23.73 3.36
CA ALA A 281 15.83 -25.02 4.02
C ALA A 281 17.05 -25.42 4.89
N ASN A 282 18.24 -24.98 4.51
CA ASN A 282 19.50 -25.24 5.22
C ASN A 282 19.96 -24.06 6.11
N ALA A 283 19.06 -23.13 6.44
CA ALA A 283 19.36 -21.87 7.11
C ALA A 283 19.93 -22.00 8.53
N ARG A 284 19.83 -23.19 9.16
CA ARG A 284 20.18 -23.41 10.57
C ARG A 284 21.59 -22.92 10.89
N GLY A 285 21.67 -21.82 11.65
CA GLY A 285 22.91 -21.22 12.15
C GLY A 285 23.77 -20.47 11.14
N LYS A 286 23.34 -20.36 9.87
CA LYS A 286 24.15 -19.75 8.79
C LYS A 286 23.60 -18.40 8.29
N LEU A 287 22.29 -18.18 8.45
CA LEU A 287 21.62 -16.97 7.95
C LEU A 287 21.22 -16.05 9.08
N GLU A 288 21.37 -14.74 8.84
CA GLU A 288 20.92 -13.69 9.75
C GLU A 288 19.41 -13.46 9.58
N SER A 289 18.66 -13.37 10.69
CA SER A 289 17.20 -13.18 10.66
C SER A 289 16.78 -11.95 9.84
N ARG A 290 17.50 -10.84 9.93
CA ARG A 290 17.18 -9.61 9.17
C ARG A 290 17.24 -9.84 7.66
N GLN A 291 18.20 -10.62 7.17
CA GLN A 291 18.38 -10.89 5.74
C GLN A 291 17.24 -11.74 5.19
N VAL A 292 16.79 -12.73 5.97
CA VAL A 292 15.63 -13.57 5.62
C VAL A 292 14.34 -12.75 5.61
N GLU A 293 14.17 -11.85 6.59
CA GLU A 293 13.03 -10.91 6.63
C GLU A 293 12.99 -10.01 5.39
N MET A 294 14.13 -9.42 5.03
CA MET A 294 14.26 -8.53 3.86
C MET A 294 13.98 -9.27 2.54
N LEU A 295 14.47 -10.50 2.38
CA LEU A 295 14.16 -11.34 1.23
C LEU A 295 12.65 -11.63 1.16
N GLY A 296 12.03 -12.00 2.28
CA GLY A 296 10.60 -12.30 2.34
C GLY A 296 9.73 -11.09 1.97
N LYS A 297 10.06 -9.91 2.50
CA LYS A 297 9.38 -8.65 2.16
C LYS A 297 9.53 -8.33 0.65
N ALA A 298 10.71 -8.55 0.07
CA ALA A 298 10.95 -8.37 -1.36
C ALA A 298 10.12 -9.33 -2.22
N ALA A 299 10.03 -10.60 -1.80
CA ALA A 299 9.19 -11.60 -2.47
C ALA A 299 7.70 -11.21 -2.46
N LEU A 300 7.19 -10.68 -1.34
CA LEU A 300 5.79 -10.22 -1.25
C LEU A 300 5.49 -9.05 -2.19
N ARG A 301 6.41 -8.08 -2.33
CA ARG A 301 6.24 -6.92 -3.24
C ARG A 301 6.06 -7.35 -4.70
N THR A 302 6.67 -8.46 -5.08
CA THR A 302 6.61 -9.02 -6.43
C THR A 302 5.59 -10.16 -6.56
N ASN A 303 4.72 -10.32 -5.55
CA ASN A 303 3.68 -11.35 -5.46
C ASN A 303 4.23 -12.80 -5.51
N GLN A 304 5.48 -13.01 -5.13
CA GLN A 304 6.13 -14.32 -5.03
C GLN A 304 5.83 -14.98 -3.68
N LYS A 305 4.55 -15.29 -3.44
CA LYS A 305 4.04 -15.78 -2.14
C LYS A 305 4.73 -17.04 -1.64
N GLU A 306 5.10 -17.97 -2.53
CA GLU A 306 5.80 -19.21 -2.14
C GLU A 306 7.20 -18.95 -1.57
N LEU A 307 7.96 -18.02 -2.18
CA LEU A 307 9.28 -17.64 -1.68
C LEU A 307 9.18 -16.88 -0.36
N ALA A 308 8.20 -15.98 -0.24
CA ALA A 308 7.91 -15.28 1.02
C ALA A 308 7.55 -16.26 2.15
N TYR A 309 6.75 -17.29 1.85
CA TYR A 309 6.37 -18.34 2.79
C TYR A 309 7.57 -19.20 3.21
N ALA A 310 8.47 -19.53 2.27
CA ALA A 310 9.69 -20.26 2.60
C ALA A 310 10.61 -19.41 3.50
N ALA A 311 10.73 -18.10 3.23
CA ALA A 311 11.48 -17.18 4.08
C ALA A 311 10.86 -17.06 5.49
N SER A 312 9.54 -17.00 5.62
CA SER A 312 8.89 -17.01 6.95
C SER A 312 9.15 -18.31 7.71
N ALA A 313 9.11 -19.46 7.03
CA ALA A 313 9.40 -20.75 7.67
C ALA A 313 10.85 -20.81 8.19
N ALA A 314 11.82 -20.41 7.36
CA ALA A 314 13.23 -20.36 7.75
C ALA A 314 13.45 -19.38 8.91
N GLY A 315 12.78 -18.22 8.89
CA GLY A 315 12.84 -17.22 9.97
C GLY A 315 12.26 -17.69 11.30
N LEU A 316 11.12 -18.41 11.27
CA LEU A 316 10.52 -19.01 12.47
C LEU A 316 11.41 -20.11 13.07
N GLU A 317 12.12 -20.88 12.24
CA GLU A 317 13.08 -21.89 12.72
C GLU A 317 14.31 -21.30 13.40
N LEU A 318 14.74 -20.09 13.01
CA LEU A 318 15.84 -19.40 13.68
C LEU A 318 15.50 -19.00 15.13
N GLY A 319 14.21 -18.99 15.52
CA GLY A 319 13.77 -18.96 16.91
C GLY A 319 14.24 -17.76 17.74
N ALA A 320 14.27 -16.56 17.15
CA ALA A 320 14.87 -15.37 17.74
C ALA A 320 13.83 -14.28 18.11
N ASP A 321 14.31 -13.10 18.51
CA ASP A 321 13.51 -11.91 18.82
C ASP A 321 12.68 -11.34 17.64
N GLN A 322 12.65 -12.04 16.51
CA GLN A 322 11.95 -11.65 15.29
C GLN A 322 10.78 -12.57 14.92
N GLU A 323 10.40 -13.52 15.79
CA GLU A 323 9.25 -14.43 15.54
C GLU A 323 7.97 -13.70 15.12
N ALA A 324 7.66 -12.56 15.76
CA ALA A 324 6.50 -11.73 15.40
C ALA A 324 6.58 -11.23 13.94
N ARG A 325 7.76 -10.81 13.47
CA ARG A 325 7.95 -10.35 12.08
C ARG A 325 7.78 -11.46 11.07
N PHE A 326 8.21 -12.66 11.40
CA PHE A 326 8.03 -13.82 10.54
C PHE A 326 6.60 -14.36 10.54
N LEU A 327 5.85 -14.23 11.65
CA LEU A 327 4.41 -14.49 11.68
C LEU A 327 3.63 -13.48 10.82
N LEU A 328 3.97 -12.19 10.88
CA LEU A 328 3.38 -11.19 9.98
C LEU A 328 3.71 -11.49 8.51
N LEU A 329 4.96 -11.85 8.22
CA LEU A 329 5.39 -12.24 6.89
C LEU A 329 4.60 -13.46 6.39
N ARG A 330 4.39 -14.46 7.26
CA ARG A 330 3.56 -15.63 7.02
C ARG A 330 2.12 -15.25 6.69
N ALA A 331 1.50 -14.40 7.51
CA ALA A 331 0.13 -13.93 7.32
C ALA A 331 -0.08 -13.20 5.97
N ARG A 332 0.94 -12.47 5.48
CA ARG A 332 0.91 -11.82 4.17
C ARG A 332 1.12 -12.79 3.01
N ALA A 333 1.91 -13.85 3.21
CA ALA A 333 2.21 -14.84 2.18
C ALA A 333 1.07 -15.84 1.96
N LEU A 334 0.29 -16.15 3.01
CA LEU A 334 -0.78 -17.14 2.96
C LEU A 334 -1.85 -16.82 1.89
N PRO A 335 -2.42 -17.86 1.23
CA PRO A 335 -3.54 -17.69 0.32
C PRO A 335 -4.79 -17.09 1.00
N GLU A 336 -5.68 -16.51 0.21
CA GLU A 336 -6.89 -15.85 0.72
C GLU A 336 -7.87 -16.78 1.44
N TRP A 337 -7.89 -18.06 1.07
CA TRP A 337 -8.77 -19.06 1.68
C TRP A 337 -8.31 -19.56 3.05
N GLU A 338 -7.05 -19.33 3.43
CA GLU A 338 -6.49 -19.67 4.75
C GLU A 338 -6.72 -18.53 5.74
N PHE A 339 -7.92 -17.94 5.73
CA PHE A 339 -8.17 -16.70 6.48
C PHE A 339 -8.10 -16.89 8.00
N GLU A 340 -8.51 -18.05 8.53
CA GLU A 340 -8.41 -18.38 9.96
C GLU A 340 -6.94 -18.41 10.39
N ARG A 341 -6.10 -19.18 9.69
CA ARG A 341 -4.65 -19.23 9.96
C ARG A 341 -3.96 -17.87 9.83
N ARG A 342 -4.43 -17.03 8.89
CA ARG A 342 -3.94 -15.65 8.74
C ARG A 342 -4.33 -14.78 9.93
N ASP A 343 -5.58 -14.85 10.37
CA ASP A 343 -6.07 -14.10 11.52
C ASP A 343 -5.35 -14.53 12.81
N ASP A 344 -5.10 -15.83 13.00
CA ASP A 344 -4.29 -16.37 14.10
C ASP A 344 -2.84 -15.83 14.08
N CYS A 345 -2.21 -15.82 12.91
CA CYS A 345 -0.86 -15.27 12.75
C CYS A 345 -0.84 -13.75 13.06
N ILE A 346 -1.87 -13.01 12.65
CA ILE A 346 -1.99 -11.57 12.92
C ILE A 346 -2.18 -11.32 14.42
N ALA A 347 -3.07 -12.06 15.08
CA ALA A 347 -3.33 -11.93 16.50
C ALA A 347 -2.08 -12.25 17.34
N ALA A 348 -1.40 -13.36 17.03
CA ALA A 348 -0.15 -13.73 17.67
C ALA A 348 0.95 -12.67 17.44
N THR A 349 0.99 -12.06 16.26
CA THR A 349 1.94 -10.97 15.97
C THR A 349 1.66 -9.74 16.82
N VAL A 350 0.39 -9.31 16.93
CA VAL A 350 0.02 -8.13 17.73
C VAL A 350 0.39 -8.35 19.20
N GLU A 351 0.12 -9.52 19.77
CA GLU A 351 0.46 -9.82 21.16
C GLU A 351 1.97 -9.90 21.41
N LEU A 352 2.72 -10.56 20.53
CA LEU A 352 4.19 -10.56 20.63
C LEU A 352 4.76 -9.14 20.47
N GLY A 353 4.18 -8.34 19.59
CA GLY A 353 4.51 -6.91 19.42
C GLY A 353 4.26 -6.11 20.69
N ARG A 354 3.10 -6.31 21.36
CA ARG A 354 2.75 -5.66 22.63
C ARG A 354 3.75 -5.99 23.73
N ARG A 355 4.10 -7.28 23.89
CA ARG A 355 5.10 -7.75 24.87
C ARG A 355 6.46 -7.10 24.67
N ARG A 356 6.84 -6.87 23.41
CA ARG A 356 8.12 -6.23 23.04
C ARG A 356 8.05 -4.71 22.88
N ARG A 357 6.87 -4.11 23.03
CA ARG A 357 6.59 -2.69 22.75
C ARG A 357 7.02 -2.25 21.33
N ASP A 358 6.95 -3.17 20.36
CA ASP A 358 7.22 -2.86 18.95
C ASP A 358 5.95 -2.30 18.31
N MET A 359 5.75 -0.99 18.39
CA MET A 359 4.57 -0.33 17.81
C MET A 359 4.54 -0.39 16.28
N SER A 360 5.70 -0.51 15.63
CA SER A 360 5.79 -0.59 14.17
C SER A 360 5.12 -1.87 13.67
N ILE A 361 5.42 -3.01 14.30
CA ILE A 361 4.86 -4.29 13.87
C ILE A 361 3.37 -4.41 14.20
N ILE A 362 2.94 -3.83 15.33
CA ILE A 362 1.52 -3.79 15.71
C ILE A 362 0.73 -3.03 14.65
N ASN A 363 1.19 -1.84 14.27
CA ASN A 363 0.53 -1.04 13.24
C ASN A 363 0.49 -1.77 11.90
N GLU A 364 1.59 -2.40 11.47
CA GLU A 364 1.62 -3.18 10.22
C GLU A 364 0.65 -4.37 10.22
N ALA A 365 0.47 -5.04 11.36
CA ALA A 365 -0.44 -6.17 11.52
C ALA A 365 -1.91 -5.72 11.53
N ILE A 366 -2.19 -4.60 12.22
CA ILE A 366 -3.50 -3.96 12.24
C ILE A 366 -3.91 -3.52 10.82
N GLU A 367 -3.02 -2.84 10.10
CA GLU A 367 -3.29 -2.40 8.73
C GLU A 367 -3.52 -3.57 7.78
N LEU A 368 -2.81 -4.68 7.96
CA LEU A 368 -3.04 -5.89 7.17
C LEU A 368 -4.45 -6.47 7.38
N ARG A 369 -4.96 -6.42 8.62
CA ARG A 369 -6.33 -6.87 8.94
C ARG A 369 -7.38 -5.89 8.42
N ARG A 370 -7.09 -4.58 8.49
CA ARG A 370 -7.94 -3.50 7.97
C ARG A 370 -8.12 -3.58 6.45
N GLY A 371 -7.04 -3.79 5.69
CA GLY A 371 -7.09 -3.88 4.22
C GLY A 371 -7.97 -5.00 3.65
N ARG A 372 -8.52 -5.89 4.49
CA ARG A 372 -9.49 -6.94 4.11
C ARG A 372 -10.96 -6.48 4.22
N ARG A 373 -11.26 -5.54 5.13
CA ARG A 373 -12.59 -4.92 5.24
C ARG A 373 -12.56 -3.64 4.40
N ASN A 374 -13.24 -3.62 3.25
CA ASN A 374 -13.60 -2.39 2.53
C ASN A 374 -14.63 -1.58 3.35
N GLY A 375 -14.32 -1.28 4.62
CA GLY A 375 -15.16 -0.54 5.55
C GLY A 375 -14.54 0.84 5.79
N SER A 376 -15.39 1.87 5.75
CA SER A 376 -15.08 3.26 6.08
C SER A 376 -14.35 3.38 7.43
N PHE A 377 -13.54 4.43 7.60
CA PHE A 377 -12.77 4.79 8.82
C PHE A 377 -13.55 4.63 10.14
N PHE A 378 -14.88 4.61 10.13
CA PHE A 378 -15.73 4.51 11.32
C PHE A 378 -16.36 3.12 11.60
N ASP A 379 -16.25 2.14 10.68
CA ASP A 379 -16.51 0.70 10.99
C ASP A 379 -15.49 0.15 12.03
N TRP A 380 -14.48 0.97 12.34
CA TRP A 380 -13.43 0.86 13.34
C TRP A 380 -13.90 1.03 14.80
N LEU A 381 -15.03 1.71 15.05
CA LEU A 381 -15.45 2.12 16.41
C LEU A 381 -16.54 1.23 17.04
N ASP A 382 -17.30 0.47 16.25
CA ASP A 382 -18.54 -0.20 16.71
C ASP A 382 -18.54 -1.74 16.61
N SER A 383 -17.39 -2.35 16.28
CA SER A 383 -17.25 -3.81 16.26
C SER A 383 -16.62 -4.29 17.57
N ASP A 384 -17.44 -4.71 18.52
CA ASP A 384 -17.02 -5.36 19.78
C ASP A 384 -16.10 -6.57 19.55
N ASP A 385 -16.13 -7.18 18.36
CA ASP A 385 -15.27 -8.30 17.95
C ASP A 385 -13.80 -7.90 17.65
N TRP A 386 -13.47 -6.61 17.58
CA TRP A 386 -12.12 -6.15 17.18
C TRP A 386 -11.12 -6.03 18.35
N HIS A 387 -11.60 -6.06 19.59
CA HIS A 387 -10.74 -5.97 20.77
C HIS A 387 -10.03 -7.27 21.12
N ASP A 388 -10.44 -8.41 20.55
CA ASP A 388 -9.82 -9.68 20.87
C ASP A 388 -8.65 -10.02 19.92
N PHE A 389 -7.61 -9.19 19.98
CA PHE A 389 -6.25 -9.67 19.67
C PHE A 389 -5.68 -10.46 20.84
N SER A 390 -6.42 -10.57 21.95
CA SER A 390 -5.91 -11.19 23.15
C SER A 390 -5.75 -12.69 22.88
N MET A 391 -4.49 -13.12 22.93
CA MET A 391 -4.14 -14.53 22.87
C MET A 391 -3.40 -14.87 24.14
N THR A 392 -3.78 -15.99 24.76
CA THR A 392 -3.02 -16.53 25.87
C THR A 392 -1.63 -16.96 25.39
N THR A 393 -0.66 -17.02 26.30
CA THR A 393 0.70 -17.50 25.96
C THR A 393 0.66 -18.91 25.36
N GLU A 394 -0.28 -19.75 25.81
CA GLU A 394 -0.47 -21.11 25.29
C GLU A 394 -0.96 -21.10 23.84
N GLN A 395 -1.93 -20.24 23.51
CA GLN A 395 -2.42 -20.07 22.14
C GLN A 395 -1.33 -19.53 21.21
N ILE A 396 -0.55 -18.53 21.65
CA ILE A 396 0.60 -18.01 20.87
C ILE A 396 1.62 -19.12 20.62
N HIS A 397 1.93 -19.93 21.64
CA HIS A 397 2.84 -21.05 21.48
C HIS A 397 2.29 -22.11 20.53
N ALA A 398 0.99 -22.42 20.59
CA ALA A 398 0.34 -23.34 19.67
C ALA A 398 0.43 -22.86 18.20
N VAL A 399 0.18 -21.57 17.94
CA VAL A 399 0.36 -20.97 16.61
C VAL A 399 1.82 -21.06 16.16
N LEU A 400 2.77 -20.70 17.03
CA LEU A 400 4.20 -20.77 16.70
C LEU A 400 4.63 -22.21 16.38
N GLN A 401 4.18 -23.21 17.14
CA GLN A 401 4.49 -24.61 16.87
C GLN A 401 3.87 -25.07 15.55
N HIS A 402 2.58 -24.78 15.35
CA HIS A 402 1.90 -25.11 14.10
C HIS A 402 2.62 -24.51 12.89
N GLU A 403 2.96 -23.23 12.96
CA GLU A 403 3.63 -22.52 11.87
C GLU A 403 5.09 -22.94 11.66
N LYS A 404 5.79 -23.38 12.72
CA LYS A 404 7.14 -23.99 12.60
C LYS A 404 7.08 -25.36 11.93
N HIS A 405 6.00 -26.12 12.11
CA HIS A 405 5.78 -27.40 11.45
C HIS A 405 5.28 -27.26 10.01
N ALA A 406 4.48 -26.22 9.70
CA ALA A 406 3.91 -25.97 8.39
C ALA A 406 4.94 -25.36 7.40
N ARG A 407 5.92 -26.15 6.96
CA ARG A 407 7.02 -25.68 6.10
C ARG A 407 6.65 -25.53 4.62
N ALA A 408 5.68 -26.29 4.14
CA ALA A 408 5.24 -26.25 2.74
C ALA A 408 4.14 -25.21 2.52
N PHE A 409 4.19 -24.53 1.38
CA PHE A 409 3.15 -23.58 0.97
C PHE A 409 1.82 -24.31 0.72
N PRO A 410 0.66 -23.80 1.21
CA PRO A 410 -0.65 -24.40 0.91
C PRO A 410 -0.98 -24.25 -0.57
N LYS A 411 -0.96 -25.36 -1.33
CA LYS A 411 -1.23 -25.36 -2.78
C LYS A 411 -2.69 -25.66 -3.13
N ASP A 412 -3.34 -26.49 -2.33
CA ASP A 412 -4.72 -26.89 -2.55
C ASP A 412 -5.63 -26.28 -1.49
N ARG A 413 -6.79 -25.77 -1.92
CA ARG A 413 -7.88 -25.51 -0.99
C ARG A 413 -8.35 -26.89 -0.51
N PRO A 414 -8.28 -27.22 0.79
CA PRO A 414 -8.87 -28.46 1.26
C PRO A 414 -10.35 -28.48 0.83
N ALA A 415 -10.79 -29.60 0.25
CA ALA A 415 -12.19 -29.77 -0.11
C ALA A 415 -13.03 -29.37 1.09
N ARG A 416 -14.05 -28.51 0.90
CA ARG A 416 -14.93 -28.08 1.99
C ARG A 416 -15.45 -29.34 2.67
N LEU A 417 -14.91 -29.68 3.84
CA LEU A 417 -15.59 -30.56 4.76
C LEU A 417 -16.87 -29.81 5.10
N HIS A 418 -17.97 -30.30 4.53
CA HIS A 418 -19.30 -29.87 4.92
C HIS A 418 -19.45 -30.30 6.37
N VAL A 419 -19.04 -29.45 7.30
CA VAL A 419 -19.41 -29.60 8.70
C VAL A 419 -20.90 -29.25 8.71
N PRO A 420 -21.80 -30.19 9.04
CA PRO A 420 -23.20 -29.82 9.23
C PRO A 420 -23.21 -28.80 10.36
N PHE A 421 -23.87 -27.68 10.09
CA PHE A 421 -24.10 -26.60 11.02
C PHE A 421 -24.53 -27.21 12.36
N ARG A 422 -23.72 -27.03 13.40
CA ARG A 422 -24.03 -27.51 14.74
C ARG A 422 -25.20 -26.66 15.21
N GLU A 423 -26.40 -27.22 15.11
CA GLU A 423 -27.60 -26.72 15.78
C GLU A 423 -27.23 -26.41 17.22
N THR A 424 -27.17 -25.12 17.54
CA THR A 424 -27.23 -24.66 18.91
C THR A 424 -28.55 -25.16 19.47
N ILE A 425 -28.43 -26.16 20.33
CA ILE A 425 -29.44 -26.66 21.25
C ILE A 425 -29.98 -25.45 22.01
N PHE A 426 -31.11 -24.90 21.56
CA PHE A 426 -31.98 -24.12 22.42
C PHE A 426 -32.71 -25.15 23.29
N LEU A 427 -32.38 -25.15 24.58
CA LEU A 427 -33.14 -25.87 25.58
C LEU A 427 -34.52 -25.22 25.64
N ASP A 428 -35.53 -26.00 25.24
CA ASP A 428 -36.94 -25.69 25.40
C ASP A 428 -37.26 -25.41 26.88
N ASP A 429 -37.81 -24.22 27.15
CA ASP A 429 -38.50 -23.89 28.39
C ASP A 429 -40.01 -23.95 28.09
N PRO A 430 -40.74 -24.99 28.54
CA PRO A 430 -42.13 -25.19 28.16
C PRO A 430 -43.04 -24.73 29.30
N GLU A 431 -43.51 -23.49 29.28
CA GLU A 431 -44.75 -23.09 29.99
C GLU A 431 -45.15 -21.64 29.65
N LEU A 432 -46.46 -21.41 29.57
CA LEU A 432 -47.23 -20.23 29.09
C LEU A 432 -47.80 -20.42 27.68
N GLU A 433 -48.80 -21.30 27.55
CA GLU A 433 -50.24 -21.02 27.71
C GLU A 433 -50.85 -20.27 26.52
N ASN A 434 -51.56 -21.07 25.72
CA ASN A 434 -52.79 -20.84 24.96
C ASN A 434 -53.33 -19.40 24.85
N ASP A 435 -53.75 -19.02 23.64
CA ASP A 435 -55.18 -19.11 23.28
C ASP A 435 -55.39 -18.75 21.81
N ASP A 436 -55.99 -19.72 21.12
CA ASP A 436 -57.15 -19.58 20.24
C ASP A 436 -57.10 -18.78 18.92
N GLU A 437 -57.19 -19.61 17.89
CA GLU A 437 -58.22 -19.60 16.84
C GLU A 437 -57.84 -19.17 15.41
N PRO A 438 -58.46 -19.83 14.41
CA PRO A 438 -57.70 -20.47 13.35
C PRO A 438 -58.26 -20.14 11.95
N SER A 439 -57.71 -20.86 10.97
CA SER A 439 -58.44 -21.33 9.79
C SER A 439 -58.65 -20.30 8.67
N ALA A 440 -58.06 -20.54 7.50
CA ALA A 440 -58.60 -21.55 6.58
C ALA A 440 -57.94 -21.44 5.19
N LEU A 441 -57.32 -22.55 4.78
CA LEU A 441 -57.60 -23.26 3.53
C LEU A 441 -57.12 -22.57 2.24
N ASP A 442 -56.05 -23.12 1.63
CA ASP A 442 -56.13 -24.16 0.57
C ASP A 442 -56.50 -23.50 -0.78
N ASP A 443 -55.91 -23.78 -1.93
CA ASP A 443 -55.15 -24.94 -2.35
C ASP A 443 -54.58 -24.65 -3.75
N THR A 444 -53.77 -25.58 -4.24
CA THR A 444 -53.60 -25.95 -5.67
C THR A 444 -52.65 -25.18 -6.60
N ASN A 445 -51.49 -25.83 -6.78
CA ASN A 445 -51.03 -26.49 -8.01
C ASN A 445 -50.61 -25.69 -9.27
N GLN A 446 -49.38 -26.04 -9.68
CA GLN A 446 -48.94 -26.33 -11.07
C GLN A 446 -48.82 -25.13 -12.03
N LEU A 447 -47.94 -25.06 -13.01
CA LEU A 447 -46.71 -25.73 -13.47
C LEU A 447 -46.34 -24.93 -14.75
N VAL A 448 -45.05 -24.96 -15.12
CA VAL A 448 -44.48 -24.73 -16.47
C VAL A 448 -44.00 -23.29 -16.83
N PRO A 449 -42.83 -23.18 -17.50
CA PRO A 449 -42.04 -21.94 -17.59
C PRO A 449 -42.14 -21.27 -18.97
N GLU A 450 -41.81 -19.98 -19.04
CA GLU A 450 -41.49 -19.34 -20.32
C GLU A 450 -40.20 -18.53 -20.27
N MET A 451 -39.39 -18.78 -21.29
CA MET A 451 -38.13 -18.15 -21.59
C MET A 451 -38.32 -16.74 -22.15
N GLY A 452 -37.37 -15.87 -21.83
CA GLY A 452 -36.69 -15.09 -22.86
C GLY A 452 -37.00 -13.60 -22.94
N GLN A 453 -35.96 -12.81 -22.64
CA GLN A 453 -35.48 -11.58 -23.29
C GLN A 453 -35.07 -10.50 -22.26
N PRO A 454 -34.32 -9.45 -22.64
CA PRO A 454 -32.89 -9.46 -22.93
C PRO A 454 -32.11 -8.58 -21.93
N ARG A 455 -30.80 -8.84 -21.79
CA ARG A 455 -29.89 -8.03 -20.95
C ARG A 455 -29.87 -6.57 -21.42
N GLY A 456 -30.49 -5.70 -20.62
CA GLY A 456 -30.42 -4.25 -20.74
C GLY A 456 -29.01 -3.70 -20.53
N LYS A 457 -28.69 -2.68 -21.33
CA LYS A 457 -27.43 -1.94 -21.40
C LYS A 457 -27.01 -1.39 -20.03
N ARG A 458 -25.72 -1.54 -19.68
CA ARG A 458 -25.08 -0.82 -18.56
C ARG A 458 -25.18 0.69 -18.78
N PRO A 459 -25.64 1.49 -17.80
CA PRO A 459 -25.56 2.94 -17.92
C PRO A 459 -24.11 3.41 -17.79
N LYS A 460 -23.72 4.34 -18.68
CA LYS A 460 -22.46 5.09 -18.61
C LYS A 460 -22.40 5.87 -17.30
N ARG A 461 -21.28 5.80 -16.58
CA ARG A 461 -20.98 6.72 -15.47
C ARG A 461 -20.99 8.14 -16.01
N VAL A 462 -21.90 8.95 -15.51
CA VAL A 462 -22.01 10.39 -15.80
C VAL A 462 -20.82 11.09 -15.15
N HIS A 463 -20.17 11.96 -15.92
CA HIS A 463 -19.09 12.83 -15.47
C HIS A 463 -19.56 13.69 -14.30
N ARG A 464 -18.76 13.74 -13.22
CA ARG A 464 -18.91 14.77 -12.18
C ARG A 464 -18.47 16.11 -12.78
N ASP A 465 -19.42 17.04 -12.90
CA ASP A 465 -19.14 18.44 -13.16
C ASP A 465 -18.51 19.06 -11.90
N LEU A 466 -17.28 19.54 -12.06
CA LEU A 466 -16.62 20.42 -11.09
C LEU A 466 -17.30 21.80 -11.16
N PRO A 467 -17.44 22.54 -10.05
CA PRO A 467 -17.89 23.91 -10.12
C PRO A 467 -16.87 24.72 -10.93
N GLY A 468 -17.39 25.40 -11.96
CA GLY A 468 -16.62 26.14 -12.93
C GLY A 468 -15.72 27.21 -12.31
N GLN A 469 -14.56 27.36 -12.92
CA GLN A 469 -13.81 28.62 -12.91
C GLN A 469 -14.76 29.74 -13.32
N GLY A 470 -15.18 30.55 -12.35
CA GLY A 470 -15.75 31.86 -12.57
C GLY A 470 -14.70 32.88 -12.17
N ASP A 471 -14.37 33.76 -13.10
CA ASP A 471 -13.45 34.90 -12.97
C ASP A 471 -13.44 35.52 -11.58
N LEU A 472 -12.23 35.85 -11.08
CA LEU A 472 -11.93 37.10 -10.37
C LEU A 472 -10.39 37.23 -10.26
N PHE A 473 -9.93 38.39 -10.72
CA PHE A 473 -8.58 38.97 -10.80
C PHE A 473 -7.53 38.52 -9.78
#